data_AF-A0A4R2HVD6-F1
#
_entry.id   AF-A0A4R2HVD6-F1
#
_cell.length_a   1.000
_cell.length_b   1.000
_cell.length_c   1.000
_cell.angle_alpha   90.00
_cell.angle_beta   90.00
_cell.angle_gamma   90.00
#
_symmetry.space_group_name_H-M   'P 1'
#
loop_
_entity.id
_entity.type
_entity.pdbx_description
1 polymer ?
#
loop_
_entity_poly.entity_id
_entity_poly.type
_entity_poly.pdbx_seq_one_letter_code
_entity_poly.pdbx_strand_id
1 'polypeptide(L)'
;MERIRRRAGTLLGIALVLGLAWTVAVTTSMPSWFDPAEACALRFGGADSANVEVHTGWFPPQASCDFGSGNVQDFISPAKSAVLSVVGVLILIVLITGLILTVQRLTGEPGAQKTADDIDLGKRRMSQLTFGALDMAVVVAVLTAANAFAIVLGGLPGGIMFAVAAMVGLSAMSVVLDRHLGPLPSTALDSRRRGTVAGLSVFGVIFAATAAAGQLPFFRLWSVPLAAITYAVVAAAQWSRLPHNKRDHQTSPHSVG
;
A
#
# COMPACT_ATOMS: atom_id res chain seq x y z
N MET A 1 2.93 22.68 -15.49
CA MET A 1 2.42 21.90 -14.34
C MET A 1 2.09 20.43 -14.67
N GLU A 2 1.64 20.12 -15.89
CA GLU A 2 1.15 18.77 -16.25
C GLU A 2 2.22 17.65 -16.21
N ARG A 3 3.48 17.96 -16.57
CA ARG A 3 4.62 17.03 -16.42
C ARG A 3 4.90 16.66 -14.95
N ILE A 4 4.72 17.60 -14.02
CA ILE A 4 4.94 17.37 -12.58
C ILE A 4 3.85 16.43 -12.04
N ARG A 5 2.59 16.64 -12.43
CA ARG A 5 1.46 15.74 -12.08
C ARG A 5 1.62 14.33 -12.65
N ARG A 6 2.19 14.16 -13.85
CA ARG A 6 2.50 12.82 -14.40
C ARG A 6 3.60 12.11 -13.61
N ARG A 7 4.61 12.84 -13.14
CA ARG A 7 5.73 12.29 -12.36
C ARG A 7 5.38 11.98 -10.90
N ALA A 8 4.29 12.53 -10.36
CA ALA A 8 3.87 12.30 -8.97
C ALA A 8 3.74 10.81 -8.60
N GLY A 9 3.18 9.99 -9.50
CA GLY A 9 3.07 8.54 -9.27
C GLY A 9 4.44 7.84 -9.24
N THR A 10 5.35 8.23 -10.12
CA THR A 10 6.72 7.71 -10.14
C THR A 10 7.50 8.14 -8.90
N LEU A 11 7.36 9.39 -8.46
CA LEU A 11 7.99 9.90 -7.24
C LEU A 11 7.51 9.13 -6.00
N LEU A 12 6.20 8.92 -5.86
CA LEU A 12 5.65 8.14 -4.76
C LEU A 12 6.14 6.69 -4.80
N GLY A 13 6.15 6.06 -5.97
CA GLY A 13 6.69 4.71 -6.15
C GLY A 13 8.16 4.60 -5.75
N ILE A 14 9.01 5.53 -6.19
CA ILE A 14 10.43 5.59 -5.82
C ILE A 14 10.57 5.80 -4.31
N ALA A 15 9.80 6.70 -3.72
CA ALA A 15 9.86 6.96 -2.27
C ALA A 15 9.49 5.72 -1.45
N LEU A 16 8.49 4.95 -1.88
CA LEU A 16 8.09 3.70 -1.24
C LEU A 16 9.19 2.63 -1.34
N VAL A 17 9.80 2.48 -2.52
CA VAL A 17 10.91 1.52 -2.72
C VAL A 17 12.13 1.92 -1.89
N LEU A 18 12.51 3.20 -1.91
CA LEU A 18 13.61 3.71 -1.10
C LEU A 18 13.32 3.56 0.40
N GLY A 19 12.09 3.82 0.83
CA GLY A 19 11.68 3.63 2.23
C GLY A 19 11.74 2.17 2.67
N LEU A 20 11.31 1.23 1.82
CA LEU A 20 11.46 -0.20 2.09
C LEU A 20 12.94 -0.59 2.19
N ALA A 21 13.77 -0.16 1.23
CA ALA A 21 15.21 -0.42 1.27
C ALA A 21 15.87 0.19 2.52
N TRP A 22 15.44 1.39 2.93
CA TRP A 22 15.89 2.04 4.16
C TRP A 22 15.49 1.24 5.40
N THR A 23 14.25 0.74 5.50
CA THR A 23 13.84 -0.09 6.65
C THR A 23 14.67 -1.37 6.74
N VAL A 24 14.92 -2.04 5.63
CA VAL A 24 15.80 -3.22 5.59
C VAL A 24 17.22 -2.85 6.03
N ALA A 25 17.76 -1.73 5.53
CA ALA A 25 19.09 -1.27 5.91
C ALA A 25 19.19 -0.95 7.42
N VAL A 26 18.18 -0.32 8.01
CA VAL A 26 18.13 -0.03 9.45
C VAL A 26 18.05 -1.32 10.26
N THR A 27 17.12 -2.21 9.92
CA THR A 27 16.91 -3.44 10.71
C THR A 27 18.08 -4.40 10.60
N THR A 28 18.70 -4.56 9.43
CA THR A 28 19.94 -5.36 9.28
C THR A 28 21.15 -4.73 9.96
N SER A 29 21.06 -3.45 10.35
CA SER A 29 22.10 -2.74 11.11
C SER A 29 21.89 -2.80 12.62
N MET A 30 20.76 -3.36 13.08
CA MET A 30 20.40 -3.53 14.48
C MET A 30 20.62 -5.00 14.90
N PRO A 31 20.73 -5.28 16.21
CA PRO A 31 20.71 -6.65 16.70
C PRO A 31 19.41 -7.35 16.31
N SER A 32 19.46 -8.68 16.23
CA SER A 32 18.28 -9.50 15.91
C SER A 32 17.12 -9.14 16.83
N TRP A 33 15.94 -8.87 16.27
CA TRP A 33 14.77 -8.56 17.09
C TRP A 33 14.17 -9.80 17.78
N PHE A 34 14.55 -11.01 17.35
CA PHE A 34 14.15 -12.27 17.98
C PHE A 34 14.97 -12.58 19.23
N ASP A 35 16.29 -12.40 19.16
CA ASP A 35 17.21 -12.58 20.28
C ASP A 35 18.29 -11.48 20.27
N PRO A 36 17.94 -10.28 20.80
CA PRO A 36 18.84 -9.13 20.73
C PRO A 36 20.06 -9.31 21.63
N ALA A 37 19.90 -10.00 22.77
CA ALA A 37 20.97 -10.25 23.73
C ALA A 37 22.01 -11.23 23.16
N GLU A 38 21.58 -12.33 22.54
CA GLU A 38 22.48 -13.27 21.87
C GLU A 38 23.22 -12.60 20.69
N ALA A 39 22.51 -11.79 19.89
CA ALA A 39 23.14 -11.05 18.79
C ALA A 39 24.22 -10.06 19.26
N CYS A 40 23.99 -9.38 20.39
CA CYS A 40 24.99 -8.51 21.03
C CYS A 40 26.19 -9.33 21.55
N ALA A 41 25.94 -10.43 22.26
CA ALA A 41 26.99 -11.30 22.81
C ALA A 41 27.89 -11.89 21.71
N LEU A 42 27.29 -12.40 20.62
CA LEU A 42 28.01 -12.95 19.46
C LEU A 42 28.87 -11.89 18.75
N ARG A 43 28.38 -10.66 18.61
CA ARG A 43 29.10 -9.59 17.90
C ARG A 43 30.34 -9.13 18.67
N PHE A 44 30.26 -9.06 19.99
CA PHE A 44 31.30 -8.50 20.85
C PHE A 44 32.09 -9.56 21.63
N GLY A 45 31.84 -10.86 21.39
CA GLY A 45 32.59 -11.98 21.96
C GLY A 45 32.32 -12.25 23.45
N GLY A 46 31.14 -11.86 23.96
CA GLY A 46 30.74 -12.10 25.35
C GLY A 46 30.24 -13.55 25.54
N ALA A 47 30.72 -14.23 26.58
CA ALA A 47 30.41 -15.65 26.83
C ALA A 47 29.03 -15.90 27.48
N ASP A 48 28.38 -14.87 28.05
CA ASP A 48 27.06 -14.99 28.67
C ASP A 48 26.10 -13.91 28.15
N SER A 49 25.03 -14.33 27.48
CA SER A 49 23.92 -13.47 27.03
C SER A 49 22.95 -13.10 28.15
N ALA A 50 23.05 -13.77 29.31
CA ALA A 50 22.07 -13.73 30.40
C ALA A 50 21.90 -12.34 31.06
N ASN A 51 22.87 -11.44 30.93
CA ASN A 51 22.87 -10.12 31.57
C ASN A 51 23.08 -8.95 30.58
N VAL A 52 22.85 -9.17 29.28
CA VAL A 52 23.02 -8.11 28.28
C VAL A 52 21.71 -7.33 28.13
N GLU A 53 21.73 -6.04 28.52
CA GLU A 53 20.61 -5.15 28.27
C GLU A 53 20.79 -4.46 26.90
N VAL A 54 19.76 -4.51 26.06
CA VAL A 54 19.81 -3.96 24.70
C VAL A 54 18.88 -2.77 24.60
N HIS A 55 19.47 -1.61 24.28
CA HIS A 55 18.71 -0.40 24.03
C HIS A 55 18.64 -0.13 22.53
N THR A 56 17.43 -0.14 21.98
CA THR A 56 17.19 0.18 20.57
C THR A 56 16.32 1.43 20.44
N GLY A 57 16.67 2.32 19.52
CA GLY A 57 15.86 3.45 19.10
C GLY A 57 15.76 3.48 17.57
N TRP A 58 14.59 3.85 17.04
CA TRP A 58 14.34 3.85 15.60
C TRP A 58 14.57 5.23 14.95
N PHE A 59 14.46 6.31 15.72
CA PHE A 59 14.72 7.66 15.22
C PHE A 59 15.30 8.56 16.34
N PRO A 60 16.61 8.85 16.31
CA PRO A 60 17.59 8.34 15.35
C PRO A 60 17.78 6.81 15.47
N PRO A 61 18.15 6.08 14.40
CA PRO A 61 18.46 4.65 14.48
C PRO A 61 19.66 4.42 15.38
N GLN A 62 19.44 3.84 16.55
CA GLN A 62 20.48 3.58 17.55
C GLN A 62 20.28 2.20 18.15
N ALA A 63 21.40 1.55 18.46
CA ALA A 63 21.43 0.25 19.11
C ALA A 63 22.71 0.18 19.94
N SER A 64 22.56 0.00 21.24
CA SER A 64 23.67 -0.17 22.19
C SER A 64 23.42 -1.41 23.05
N CYS A 65 24.50 -2.10 23.38
CA CYS A 65 24.50 -3.26 24.27
C CYS A 65 25.21 -2.88 25.57
N ASP A 66 24.52 -3.00 26.69
CA ASP A 66 25.11 -2.86 28.03
C ASP A 66 25.40 -4.25 28.59
N PHE A 67 26.69 -4.55 28.80
CA PHE A 67 27.14 -5.82 29.37
C PHE A 67 27.23 -5.78 30.90
N GLY A 68 26.74 -4.71 31.53
CA GLY A 68 26.92 -4.44 32.95
C GLY A 68 28.29 -3.83 33.25
N SER A 69 28.49 -3.40 34.50
CA SER A 69 29.74 -2.78 34.99
C SER A 69 30.20 -1.52 34.23
N GLY A 70 29.28 -0.86 33.51
CA GLY A 70 29.57 0.33 32.71
C GLY A 70 30.19 0.04 31.33
N ASN A 71 30.22 -1.24 30.91
CA ASN A 71 30.69 -1.63 29.59
C ASN A 71 29.55 -1.55 28.56
N VAL A 72 29.32 -0.33 28.06
CA VAL A 72 28.34 -0.05 27.01
C VAL A 72 29.05 0.00 25.67
N GLN A 73 28.62 -0.82 24.72
CA GLN A 73 29.13 -0.81 23.35
C GLN A 73 28.06 -0.46 22.32
N ASP A 74 28.42 0.42 21.39
CA ASP A 74 27.56 0.81 20.29
C ASP A 74 27.53 -0.30 19.23
N PHE A 75 26.37 -0.93 19.05
CA PHE A 75 26.14 -1.90 17.98
C PHE A 75 26.13 -1.19 16.61
N ILE A 76 25.62 0.05 16.58
CA ILE A 76 25.61 0.93 15.42
C ILE A 76 26.47 2.18 15.68
N SER A 77 27.47 2.41 14.84
CA SER A 77 28.32 3.60 14.98
C SER A 77 27.50 4.89 14.83
N PRO A 78 27.84 5.98 15.57
CA PRO A 78 27.15 7.27 15.45
C PRO A 78 27.12 7.84 14.02
N ALA A 79 28.18 7.65 13.24
CA ALA A 79 28.23 8.10 11.85
C ALA A 79 27.18 7.39 10.98
N LYS A 80 27.04 6.07 11.13
CA LYS A 80 26.02 5.28 10.42
C LYS A 80 24.61 5.67 10.85
N SER A 81 24.39 5.91 12.15
CA SER A 81 23.12 6.42 12.69
C SER A 81 22.73 7.77 12.07
N ALA A 82 23.67 8.71 11.99
CA ALA A 82 23.46 10.02 11.39
C ALA A 82 23.12 9.91 9.89
N VAL A 83 23.87 9.11 9.13
CA VAL A 83 23.59 8.89 7.70
C VAL A 83 22.22 8.28 7.48
N LEU A 84 21.87 7.22 8.24
CA LEU A 84 20.54 6.60 8.14
C LEU A 84 19.43 7.57 8.54
N SER A 85 19.63 8.41 9.55
CA SER A 85 18.66 9.42 9.96
C SER A 85 18.41 10.45 8.85
N VAL A 86 19.47 11.02 8.27
CA VAL A 86 19.37 12.00 7.18
C VAL A 86 18.68 11.39 5.96
N VAL A 87 19.08 10.19 5.55
CA VAL A 87 18.45 9.47 4.43
C VAL A 87 16.97 9.19 4.73
N GLY A 88 16.65 8.76 5.96
CA GLY A 88 15.27 8.50 6.38
C GLY A 88 14.39 9.75 6.29
N VAL A 89 14.89 10.90 6.75
CA VAL A 89 14.19 12.19 6.65
C VAL A 89 13.98 12.61 5.19
N LEU A 90 15.00 12.47 4.34
CA LEU A 90 14.88 12.80 2.91
C LEU A 90 13.82 11.93 2.23
N ILE A 91 13.83 10.61 2.51
CA ILE A 91 12.81 9.69 1.98
C ILE A 91 11.42 10.09 2.47
N LEU A 92 11.27 10.42 3.76
CA LEU A 92 9.99 10.86 4.34
C LEU A 92 9.47 12.13 3.65
N ILE A 93 10.32 13.12 3.40
CA ILE A 93 9.94 14.35 2.68
C ILE A 93 9.45 14.02 1.27
N VAL A 94 10.18 13.17 0.53
CA VAL A 94 9.78 12.78 -0.84
C VAL A 94 8.48 11.98 -0.81
N LEU A 95 8.28 11.10 0.18
CA LEU A 95 7.06 10.31 0.35
C LEU A 95 5.85 11.20 0.63
N ILE A 96 5.97 12.14 1.58
CA ILE A 96 4.91 13.11 1.91
C ILE A 96 4.59 13.97 0.68
N THR A 97 5.62 14.47 -0.02
CA THR A 97 5.43 15.26 -1.24
C THR A 97 4.73 14.46 -2.33
N GLY A 98 5.15 13.21 -2.57
CA GLY A 98 4.51 12.30 -3.51
C GLY A 98 3.05 12.03 -3.16
N LEU A 99 2.74 11.87 -1.87
CA LEU A 99 1.38 11.68 -1.37
C LEU A 99 0.51 12.92 -1.61
N ILE A 100 0.99 14.11 -1.23
CA ILE A 100 0.29 15.38 -1.45
C ILE A 100 -0.01 15.59 -2.94
N LEU A 101 0.99 15.38 -3.81
CA LEU A 101 0.80 15.51 -5.25
C LEU A 101 -0.20 14.48 -5.81
N THR A 102 -0.24 13.28 -5.22
CA THR A 102 -1.22 12.24 -5.58
C THR A 102 -2.63 12.64 -5.15
N VAL A 103 -2.80 13.20 -3.95
CA VAL A 103 -4.09 13.72 -3.47
C VAL A 103 -4.57 14.89 -4.34
N GLN A 104 -3.68 15.85 -4.65
CA GLN A 104 -3.99 16.97 -5.55
C GLN A 104 -4.35 16.51 -6.98
N ARG A 105 -3.92 15.31 -7.38
CA ARG A 105 -4.28 14.71 -8.68
C ARG A 105 -5.69 14.10 -8.66
N LEU A 106 -6.24 13.77 -7.49
CA LEU A 106 -7.63 13.30 -7.30
C LEU A 106 -8.65 14.45 -7.27
N THR A 107 -8.18 15.69 -7.06
CA THR A 107 -9.00 16.92 -7.04
C THR A 107 -8.83 17.81 -8.28
N GLY A 108 -8.07 17.35 -9.28
CA GLY A 108 -7.77 18.12 -10.50
C GLY A 108 -8.92 18.19 -11.52
N GLU A 109 -8.59 18.51 -12.76
CA GLU A 109 -9.57 18.60 -13.85
C GLU A 109 -10.04 17.20 -14.30
N PRO A 110 -11.31 17.04 -14.73
CA PRO A 110 -11.90 15.75 -15.06
C PRO A 110 -11.17 14.98 -16.19
N GLY A 111 -10.53 15.72 -17.09
CA GLY A 111 -9.96 15.19 -18.32
C GLY A 111 -11.05 14.78 -19.33
N ALA A 112 -10.63 14.22 -20.48
CA ALA A 112 -11.56 13.80 -21.52
C ALA A 112 -12.55 12.74 -21.02
N GLN A 113 -13.81 12.89 -21.41
CA GLN A 113 -14.89 11.96 -21.09
C GLN A 113 -14.85 10.78 -22.07
N LYS A 114 -14.95 9.56 -21.55
CA LYS A 114 -15.23 8.37 -22.37
C LYS A 114 -16.75 8.20 -22.47
N THR A 115 -17.27 8.20 -23.69
CA THR A 115 -18.68 7.89 -23.96
C THR A 115 -18.90 6.38 -23.90
N ALA A 116 -20.16 5.99 -23.73
CA ALA A 116 -20.59 4.59 -23.69
C ALA A 116 -20.96 4.06 -25.09
N ASP A 117 -20.73 4.85 -26.14
CA ASP A 117 -21.20 4.53 -27.49
C ASP A 117 -20.55 3.22 -27.95
N ASP A 118 -21.41 2.30 -28.41
CA ASP A 118 -21.05 0.99 -28.96
C ASP A 118 -20.45 -0.04 -27.98
N ILE A 119 -20.44 0.22 -26.67
CA ILE A 119 -19.90 -0.71 -25.67
C ILE A 119 -21.02 -1.40 -24.89
N ASP A 120 -21.02 -2.75 -24.92
CA ASP A 120 -21.89 -3.56 -24.04
C ASP A 120 -21.49 -3.39 -22.56
N LEU A 121 -22.24 -2.55 -21.86
CA LEU A 121 -22.09 -2.27 -20.44
C LEU A 121 -22.34 -3.52 -19.56
N GLY A 122 -23.20 -4.44 -19.99
CA GLY A 122 -23.50 -5.66 -19.26
C GLY A 122 -22.31 -6.61 -19.23
N LYS A 123 -21.73 -6.87 -20.40
CA LYS A 123 -20.49 -7.66 -20.53
C LYS A 123 -19.33 -7.03 -19.76
N ARG A 124 -19.18 -5.71 -19.84
CA ARG A 124 -18.15 -4.96 -19.13
C ARG A 124 -18.30 -5.04 -17.60
N ARG A 125 -19.53 -4.90 -17.08
CA ARG A 125 -19.85 -5.09 -15.67
C ARG A 125 -19.48 -6.50 -15.20
N MET A 126 -19.90 -7.53 -15.94
CA MET A 126 -19.59 -8.91 -15.59
C MET A 126 -18.08 -9.15 -15.59
N SER A 127 -17.37 -8.64 -16.60
CA SER A 127 -15.91 -8.71 -16.70
C SER A 127 -15.21 -8.04 -15.52
N GLN A 128 -15.70 -6.89 -15.03
CA GLN A 128 -15.11 -6.23 -13.86
C GLN A 128 -15.32 -7.06 -12.58
N LEU A 129 -16.51 -7.63 -12.41
CA LEU A 129 -16.86 -8.42 -11.23
C LEU A 129 -16.06 -9.73 -11.16
N THR A 130 -15.81 -10.38 -12.30
CA THR A 130 -15.06 -11.65 -12.34
C THR A 130 -13.56 -11.40 -12.39
N PHE A 131 -13.07 -10.76 -13.45
CA PHE A 131 -11.63 -10.56 -13.67
C PHE A 131 -11.04 -9.53 -12.71
N GLY A 132 -11.75 -8.44 -12.42
CA GLY A 132 -11.26 -7.45 -11.46
C GLY A 132 -11.13 -8.00 -10.04
N ALA A 133 -12.06 -8.87 -9.62
CA ALA A 133 -11.97 -9.56 -8.32
C ALA A 133 -10.82 -10.58 -8.30
N LEU A 134 -10.62 -11.34 -9.38
CA LEU A 134 -9.53 -12.29 -9.51
C LEU A 134 -8.16 -11.60 -9.53
N ASP A 135 -8.00 -10.53 -10.30
CA ASP A 135 -6.78 -9.72 -10.34
C ASP A 135 -6.46 -9.16 -8.94
N MET A 136 -7.47 -8.71 -8.19
CA MET A 136 -7.27 -8.28 -6.81
C MET A 136 -6.88 -9.41 -5.87
N ALA A 137 -7.44 -10.60 -6.04
CA ALA A 137 -7.02 -11.78 -5.28
C ALA A 137 -5.52 -12.06 -5.50
N VAL A 138 -5.07 -12.02 -6.76
CA VAL A 138 -3.66 -12.24 -7.12
C VAL A 138 -2.76 -11.18 -6.50
N VAL A 139 -3.12 -9.90 -6.61
CA VAL A 139 -2.35 -8.80 -6.01
C VAL A 139 -2.26 -8.94 -4.49
N VAL A 140 -3.36 -9.27 -3.81
CA VAL A 140 -3.36 -9.47 -2.36
C VAL A 140 -2.58 -10.72 -1.95
N ALA A 141 -2.57 -11.78 -2.76
CA ALA A 141 -1.73 -12.95 -2.51
C ALA A 141 -0.24 -12.58 -2.55
N VAL A 142 0.19 -11.77 -3.52
CA VAL A 142 1.56 -11.24 -3.59
C VAL A 142 1.87 -10.34 -2.40
N LEU A 143 0.95 -9.44 -2.01
CA LEU A 143 1.11 -8.60 -0.83
C LEU A 143 1.19 -9.43 0.46
N THR A 144 0.44 -10.53 0.55
CA THR A 144 0.48 -11.45 1.70
C THR A 144 1.86 -12.06 1.86
N ALA A 145 2.47 -12.52 0.76
CA ALA A 145 3.84 -13.02 0.78
C ALA A 145 4.83 -11.90 1.15
N ALA A 146 4.69 -10.72 0.55
CA ALA A 146 5.58 -9.57 0.80
C ALA A 146 5.48 -9.04 2.24
N ASN A 147 4.30 -9.12 2.87
CA ASN A 147 4.08 -8.74 4.26
C ASN A 147 4.92 -9.59 5.22
N ALA A 148 5.02 -10.90 4.97
CA ALA A 148 5.86 -11.78 5.78
C ALA A 148 7.33 -11.34 5.72
N PHE A 149 7.84 -11.02 4.53
CA PHE A 149 9.20 -10.50 4.37
C PHE A 149 9.37 -9.13 5.06
N ALA A 150 8.41 -8.21 4.91
CA ALA A 150 8.50 -6.87 5.49
C ALA A 150 8.56 -6.88 7.02
N ILE A 151 7.78 -7.76 7.66
CA ILE A 151 7.77 -7.88 9.12
C ILE A 151 9.05 -8.57 9.61
N VAL A 152 9.45 -9.67 8.98
CA VAL A 152 10.64 -10.43 9.38
C VAL A 152 11.91 -9.57 9.23
N LEU A 153 12.02 -8.82 8.13
CA LEU A 153 13.23 -8.06 7.80
C LEU A 153 13.22 -6.61 8.30
N GLY A 154 12.06 -6.03 8.58
CA GLY A 154 11.91 -4.59 8.84
C GLY A 154 11.31 -4.23 10.19
N GLY A 155 10.83 -5.22 10.96
CA GLY A 155 10.15 -5.00 12.23
C GLY A 155 8.94 -4.05 12.10
N LEU A 156 8.71 -3.23 13.13
CA LEU A 156 7.58 -2.31 13.19
C LEU A 156 7.63 -1.21 12.09
N PRO A 157 8.77 -0.54 11.82
CA PRO A 157 8.85 0.42 10.72
C PRO A 157 8.65 -0.20 9.34
N GLY A 158 9.17 -1.42 9.13
CA GLY A 158 8.90 -2.20 7.92
C GLY A 158 7.41 -2.47 7.73
N GLY A 159 6.71 -2.83 8.81
CA GLY A 159 5.25 -2.98 8.82
C GLY A 159 4.49 -1.70 8.43
N ILE A 160 4.89 -0.54 8.97
CA ILE A 160 4.28 0.75 8.62
C ILE A 160 4.51 1.09 7.15
N MET A 161 5.74 0.97 6.66
CA MET A 161 6.07 1.23 5.26
C MET A 161 5.33 0.30 4.32
N PHE A 162 5.22 -0.98 4.69
CA PHE A 162 4.46 -1.97 3.95
C PHE A 162 2.96 -1.61 3.92
N ALA A 163 2.37 -1.19 5.03
CA ALA A 163 0.97 -0.76 5.06
C ALA A 163 0.71 0.42 4.13
N VAL A 164 1.59 1.43 4.13
CA VAL A 164 1.49 2.58 3.21
C VAL A 164 1.65 2.13 1.75
N ALA A 165 2.63 1.27 1.45
CA ALA A 165 2.83 0.73 0.12
C ALA A 165 1.63 -0.11 -0.37
N ALA A 166 1.05 -0.93 0.50
CA ALA A 166 -0.13 -1.74 0.20
C ALA A 166 -1.36 -0.86 -0.08
N MET A 167 -1.61 0.18 0.74
CA MET A 167 -2.68 1.16 0.48
C MET A 167 -2.52 1.80 -0.90
N VAL A 168 -1.34 2.35 -1.19
CA VAL A 168 -1.06 3.02 -2.47
C VAL A 168 -1.15 2.05 -3.64
N GLY A 169 -0.60 0.85 -3.49
CA GLY A 169 -0.60 -0.20 -4.52
C GLY A 169 -2.00 -0.69 -4.86
N LEU A 170 -2.83 -0.99 -3.85
CA LEU A 170 -4.22 -1.41 -4.03
C LEU A 170 -5.07 -0.30 -4.64
N SER A 171 -4.88 0.96 -4.22
CA SER A 171 -5.53 2.10 -4.87
C SER A 171 -5.10 2.23 -6.33
N ALA A 172 -3.81 2.14 -6.63
CA ALA A 172 -3.30 2.23 -8.00
C ALA A 172 -3.86 1.13 -8.90
N MET A 173 -3.84 -0.12 -8.43
CA MET A 173 -4.40 -1.26 -9.17
C MET A 173 -5.90 -1.09 -9.40
N SER A 174 -6.65 -0.68 -8.37
CA SER A 174 -8.09 -0.42 -8.50
C SER A 174 -8.41 0.68 -9.50
N VAL A 175 -7.57 1.73 -9.58
CA VAL A 175 -7.69 2.80 -10.59
C VAL A 175 -7.45 2.27 -12.00
N VAL A 176 -6.46 1.38 -12.18
CA VAL A 176 -6.22 0.74 -13.48
C VAL A 176 -7.43 -0.12 -13.86
N LEU A 177 -7.91 -0.97 -12.95
CA LEU A 177 -9.08 -1.81 -13.18
C LEU A 177 -10.34 -0.99 -13.50
N ASP A 178 -10.62 0.09 -12.74
CA ASP A 178 -11.77 0.96 -13.03
C ASP A 178 -11.61 1.68 -14.38
N ARG A 179 -10.39 2.06 -14.78
CA ARG A 179 -10.17 2.70 -16.08
C ARG A 179 -10.45 1.76 -17.25
N HIS A 180 -10.16 0.46 -17.08
CA HIS A 180 -10.36 -0.56 -18.11
C HIS A 180 -11.78 -1.12 -18.14
N LEU A 181 -12.33 -1.43 -16.97
CA LEU A 181 -13.57 -2.20 -16.82
C LEU A 181 -14.66 -1.43 -16.07
N GLY A 182 -14.36 -0.25 -15.53
CA GLY A 182 -15.29 0.53 -14.72
C GLY A 182 -16.48 1.13 -15.48
N PRO A 183 -17.44 1.72 -14.74
CA PRO A 183 -18.66 2.32 -15.27
C PRO A 183 -18.42 3.42 -16.32
N LEU A 184 -19.29 3.48 -17.33
CA LEU A 184 -19.34 4.51 -18.39
C LEU A 184 -20.75 5.17 -18.45
N PRO A 185 -20.88 6.40 -18.98
CA PRO A 185 -19.79 7.31 -19.34
C PRO A 185 -19.02 7.78 -18.09
N SER A 186 -17.71 7.99 -18.23
CA SER A 186 -16.89 8.47 -17.10
C SER A 186 -15.69 9.29 -17.56
N THR A 187 -15.25 10.19 -16.69
CA THR A 187 -14.03 10.97 -16.89
C THR A 187 -12.82 10.26 -16.29
N ALA A 188 -11.61 10.69 -16.65
CA ALA A 188 -10.39 10.12 -16.08
C ALA A 188 -10.28 10.36 -14.57
N LEU A 189 -10.87 11.44 -14.07
CA LEU A 189 -10.92 11.76 -12.65
C LEU A 189 -11.93 10.89 -11.89
N ASP A 190 -13.12 10.66 -12.44
CA ASP A 190 -14.11 9.77 -11.81
C ASP A 190 -13.53 8.38 -11.62
N SER A 191 -12.82 7.90 -12.64
CA SER A 191 -12.18 6.60 -12.59
C SER A 191 -11.09 6.51 -11.52
N ARG A 192 -10.29 7.58 -11.38
CA ARG A 192 -9.31 7.68 -10.30
C ARG A 192 -9.96 7.68 -8.93
N ARG A 193 -11.06 8.43 -8.73
CA ARG A 193 -11.75 8.49 -7.44
C ARG A 193 -12.38 7.15 -7.07
N ARG A 194 -13.13 6.54 -7.99
CA ARG A 194 -13.76 5.21 -7.78
C ARG A 194 -12.73 4.13 -7.52
N GLY A 195 -11.64 4.11 -8.29
CA GLY A 195 -10.55 3.17 -8.10
C GLY A 195 -9.86 3.37 -6.75
N THR A 196 -9.48 4.60 -6.38
CA THR A 196 -8.84 4.87 -5.08
C THR A 196 -9.73 4.43 -3.92
N VAL A 197 -11.03 4.75 -3.97
CA VAL A 197 -12.01 4.32 -2.95
C VAL A 197 -12.06 2.80 -2.87
N ALA A 198 -12.15 2.09 -3.99
CA ALA A 198 -12.17 0.62 -3.99
C ALA A 198 -10.90 0.03 -3.35
N GLY A 199 -9.72 0.55 -3.71
CA GLY A 199 -8.46 0.08 -3.13
C GLY A 199 -8.35 0.35 -1.63
N LEU A 200 -8.77 1.54 -1.18
CA LEU A 200 -8.81 1.90 0.24
C LEU A 200 -9.83 1.06 1.01
N SER A 201 -11.00 0.77 0.42
CA SER A 201 -12.00 -0.10 1.04
C SER A 201 -11.47 -1.53 1.20
N VAL A 202 -10.82 -2.09 0.16
CA VAL A 202 -10.19 -3.42 0.24
C VAL A 202 -9.14 -3.45 1.34
N PHE A 203 -8.22 -2.48 1.36
CA PHE A 203 -7.21 -2.38 2.42
C PHE A 203 -7.85 -2.25 3.80
N GLY A 204 -8.82 -1.34 3.96
CA GLY A 204 -9.48 -1.08 5.24
C GLY A 204 -10.21 -2.29 5.79
N VAL A 205 -10.88 -3.07 4.93
CA VAL A 205 -11.54 -4.32 5.34
C VAL A 205 -10.53 -5.38 5.77
N ILE A 206 -9.44 -5.58 5.02
CA ILE A 206 -8.38 -6.52 5.42
C ILE A 206 -7.75 -6.10 6.75
N PHE A 207 -7.43 -4.82 6.89
CA PHE A 207 -6.84 -4.27 8.11
C PHE A 207 -7.77 -4.44 9.30
N ALA A 208 -9.05 -4.07 9.17
CA ALA A 208 -10.05 -4.19 10.24
C ALA A 208 -10.28 -5.65 10.64
N ALA A 209 -10.41 -6.56 9.67
CA ALA A 209 -10.57 -7.99 9.93
C ALA A 209 -9.34 -8.57 10.66
N THR A 210 -8.14 -8.11 10.31
CA THR A 210 -6.91 -8.59 10.96
C THR A 210 -6.74 -8.03 12.36
N ALA A 211 -7.07 -6.75 12.56
CA ALA A 211 -7.08 -6.12 13.87
C ALA A 211 -8.10 -6.79 14.81
N ALA A 212 -9.31 -7.09 14.31
CA ALA A 212 -10.35 -7.79 15.06
C ALA A 212 -9.96 -9.23 15.44
N ALA A 213 -9.16 -9.90 14.60
CA ALA A 213 -8.63 -11.23 14.90
C ALA A 213 -7.52 -11.21 15.97
N GLY A 214 -6.99 -10.04 16.36
CA GLY A 214 -5.88 -9.91 17.31
C GLY A 214 -4.58 -10.54 16.80
N GLN A 215 -4.48 -10.79 15.49
CA GLN A 215 -3.40 -11.56 14.89
C GLN A 215 -2.52 -10.65 14.03
N LEU A 216 -1.36 -10.24 14.57
CA LEU A 216 -0.23 -9.87 13.72
C LEU A 216 0.35 -11.20 13.18
N PRO A 217 0.60 -11.35 11.86
CA PRO A 217 0.77 -10.34 10.81
C PRO A 217 -0.50 -9.96 10.01
N PHE A 218 -0.53 -8.73 9.48
CA PHE A 218 -1.69 -8.07 8.83
C PHE A 218 -2.29 -8.71 7.57
N PHE A 219 -1.61 -9.70 6.97
CA PHE A 219 -2.07 -10.39 5.76
C PHE A 219 -1.83 -11.89 5.95
N ARG A 220 -2.91 -12.64 6.08
CA ARG A 220 -2.93 -14.11 6.05
C ARG A 220 -3.61 -14.59 4.78
N LEU A 221 -3.53 -15.88 4.47
CA LEU A 221 -4.15 -16.47 3.27
C LEU A 221 -5.67 -16.16 3.17
N TRP A 222 -6.37 -15.97 4.29
CA TRP A 222 -7.79 -15.59 4.28
C TRP A 222 -8.05 -14.17 3.75
N SER A 223 -7.04 -13.28 3.74
CA SER A 223 -7.16 -11.93 3.20
C SER A 223 -7.39 -11.93 1.68
N VAL A 224 -6.92 -12.97 0.97
CA VAL A 224 -7.07 -13.13 -0.47
C VAL A 224 -8.55 -13.25 -0.89
N PRO A 225 -9.34 -14.23 -0.41
CA PRO A 225 -10.75 -14.30 -0.74
C PRO A 225 -11.52 -13.09 -0.19
N LEU A 226 -11.16 -12.55 0.98
CA LEU A 226 -11.82 -11.36 1.52
C LEU A 226 -11.62 -10.14 0.63
N ALA A 227 -10.42 -9.94 0.07
CA ALA A 227 -10.12 -8.86 -0.85
C ALA A 227 -10.94 -8.97 -2.14
N ALA A 228 -11.03 -10.17 -2.71
CA ALA A 228 -11.80 -10.43 -3.92
C ALA A 228 -13.29 -10.11 -3.70
N ILE A 229 -13.86 -10.58 -2.58
CA ILE A 229 -15.27 -10.32 -2.22
C ILE A 229 -15.48 -8.82 -2.00
N THR A 230 -14.61 -8.17 -1.23
CA THR A 230 -14.73 -6.74 -0.93
C THR A 230 -14.66 -5.91 -2.22
N TYR A 231 -13.70 -6.20 -3.10
CA TYR A 231 -13.58 -5.53 -4.38
C TYR A 231 -14.84 -5.74 -5.24
N ALA A 232 -15.34 -6.97 -5.35
CA ALA A 232 -16.56 -7.28 -6.11
C ALA A 232 -17.79 -6.54 -5.56
N VAL A 233 -17.95 -6.45 -4.24
CA VAL A 233 -19.04 -5.71 -3.59
C VAL A 233 -18.94 -4.22 -3.90
N VAL A 234 -17.75 -3.63 -3.76
CA VAL A 234 -17.55 -2.20 -4.06
C VAL A 234 -17.80 -1.92 -5.54
N ALA A 235 -17.26 -2.75 -6.45
CA ALA A 235 -17.50 -2.62 -7.88
C ALA A 235 -19.00 -2.76 -8.21
N ALA A 236 -19.70 -3.73 -7.63
CA ALA A 236 -21.14 -3.90 -7.82
C ALA A 236 -21.92 -2.66 -7.35
N ALA A 237 -21.55 -2.08 -6.21
CA ALA A 237 -22.14 -0.86 -5.69
C ALA A 237 -21.83 0.38 -6.56
N GLN A 238 -20.66 0.43 -7.19
CA GLN A 238 -20.33 1.48 -8.16
C GLN A 238 -21.17 1.37 -9.43
N TRP A 239 -21.42 0.15 -9.91
CA TRP A 239 -22.30 -0.10 -11.06
C TRP A 239 -23.78 0.15 -10.77
N SER A 240 -24.26 -0.11 -9.56
CA SER A 240 -25.66 0.13 -9.21
C SER A 240 -26.03 1.61 -9.08
N ARG A 241 -25.04 2.49 -8.88
CA ARG A 241 -25.22 3.95 -8.80
C ARG A 241 -25.30 4.63 -10.17
N LEU A 242 -25.09 3.90 -11.27
CA LEU A 242 -25.34 4.45 -12.60
C LEU A 242 -26.86 4.62 -12.81
N PRO A 243 -27.31 5.77 -13.33
CA PRO A 243 -28.69 5.91 -13.77
C PRO A 243 -28.98 4.78 -14.78
N HIS A 244 -30.04 4.02 -14.54
CA HIS A 244 -30.54 3.05 -15.52
C HIS A 244 -31.00 3.83 -16.75
N ASN A 245 -30.11 4.05 -17.70
CA ASN A 245 -30.40 4.71 -18.97
C ASN A 245 -31.12 3.73 -19.92
N LYS A 246 -32.16 3.06 -19.41
CA LYS A 246 -33.00 2.10 -20.12
C LYS A 246 -34.46 2.43 -19.77
N ARG A 247 -35.06 3.35 -20.55
CA ARG A 247 -36.46 3.24 -21.03
C ARG A 247 -36.95 4.34 -21.99
N ASP A 248 -36.17 5.35 -22.37
CA ASP A 248 -36.70 6.45 -23.21
C ASP A 248 -36.31 6.40 -24.70
N HIS A 249 -35.71 5.30 -25.17
CA HIS A 249 -35.42 5.11 -26.61
C HIS A 249 -36.25 4.02 -27.29
N GLN A 250 -37.28 3.52 -26.62
CA GLN A 250 -38.15 2.49 -27.18
C GLN A 250 -39.60 2.96 -27.19
N THR A 251 -39.87 4.11 -27.83
CA THR A 251 -41.13 4.45 -28.52
C THR A 251 -41.07 5.91 -29.02
N SER A 252 -40.26 6.22 -30.03
CA SER A 252 -40.69 7.24 -30.99
C SER A 252 -41.40 6.47 -32.10
N PRO A 253 -42.73 6.45 -32.14
CA PRO A 253 -43.43 5.91 -33.29
C PRO A 253 -43.01 6.77 -34.48
N HIS A 254 -42.37 6.14 -35.45
CA HIS A 254 -42.30 6.66 -36.81
C HIS A 254 -43.73 6.94 -37.27
N SER A 255 -44.17 8.20 -37.18
CA SER A 255 -45.30 8.68 -37.97
C SER A 255 -44.77 8.89 -39.40
N VAL A 256 -44.83 7.83 -40.20
CA VAL A 256 -44.76 7.98 -41.65
C VAL A 256 -46.19 8.21 -42.10
N GLY A 257 -46.49 9.47 -42.41
CA GLY A 257 -47.57 9.83 -43.32
C GLY A 257 -47.11 9.71 -44.77
#